data_AF-A0A1I6GET1-F1
#
_entry.id   AF-A0A1I6GET1-F1
#
_cell.length_a   1.000
_cell.length_b   1.000
_cell.length_c   1.000
_cell.angle_alpha   90.00
_cell.angle_beta   90.00
_cell.angle_gamma   90.00
#
_symmetry.space_group_name_H-M   'P 1'
#
loop_
_entity.id
_entity.type
_entity.pdbx_description
1 polymer ?
#
loop_
_entity_poly.entity_id
_entity_poly.type
_entity_poly.pdbx_seq_one_letter_code
_entity_poly.pdbx_strand_id
1 'polypeptide(L)'
;MKIDLEGVGIRLEAIRSALHLPKGEFAKSFGVDPSSYSKIIKGEKPLLADAAFQISEQWGVTMDYIYRGRLLGLPEEIADDLRKRSAANQP
;
A
#
# COMPACT_ATOMS: atom_id res chain seq x y z
N MET A 1 -15.99 -5.06 -10.15
CA MET A 1 -15.48 -5.16 -8.76
C MET A 1 -15.12 -3.75 -8.31
N LYS A 2 -15.48 -3.34 -7.08
CA LYS A 2 -15.18 -2.01 -6.52
C LYS A 2 -14.12 -2.17 -5.43
N ILE A 3 -13.25 -1.18 -5.26
CA ILE A 3 -12.29 -1.16 -4.14
C ILE A 3 -13.08 -1.01 -2.83
N ASP A 4 -12.75 -1.85 -1.85
CA ASP A 4 -13.23 -1.74 -0.47
C ASP A 4 -12.47 -0.60 0.24
N LEU A 5 -13.08 0.59 0.27
CA LEU A 5 -12.46 1.79 0.82
C LEU A 5 -12.33 1.72 2.35
N GLU A 6 -13.29 1.10 3.03
CA GLU A 6 -13.24 0.91 4.49
C GLU A 6 -12.12 -0.05 4.86
N GLY A 7 -12.00 -1.17 4.14
CA GLY A 7 -10.89 -2.10 4.31
C GLY A 7 -9.53 -1.47 4.03
N VAL A 8 -9.41 -0.58 3.03
CA VAL A 8 -8.18 0.20 2.79
C VAL A 8 -7.86 1.04 4.02
N GLY A 9 -8.85 1.74 4.59
CA GLY A 9 -8.69 2.55 5.79
C GLY A 9 -8.19 1.75 7.00
N ILE A 10 -8.81 0.59 7.26
CA ILE A 10 -8.42 -0.33 8.33
C ILE A 10 -6.96 -0.77 8.17
N ARG A 11 -6.53 -1.12 6.95
CA ARG A 11 -5.16 -1.57 6.69
C ARG A 11 -4.13 -0.45 6.80
N LEU A 12 -4.47 0.78 6.41
CA LEU A 12 -3.61 1.93 6.65
C LEU A 12 -3.38 2.17 8.15
N GLU A 13 -4.42 2.06 8.97
CA GLU A 13 -4.28 2.17 10.43
C GLU A 13 -3.48 1.00 11.04
N ALA A 14 -3.61 -0.20 10.48
CA ALA A 14 -2.80 -1.36 10.87
C ALA A 14 -1.30 -1.13 10.56
N ILE A 15 -0.97 -0.66 9.35
CA ILE A 15 0.41 -0.31 8.96
C ILE A 15 0.96 0.77 9.90
N ARG A 16 0.21 1.86 10.09
CA ARG A 16 0.60 2.95 10.99
C ARG A 16 0.91 2.45 12.40
N SER A 17 0.04 1.59 12.92
CA SER A 17 0.17 1.05 14.28
C SER A 17 1.38 0.13 14.41
N ALA A 18 1.66 -0.70 13.41
CA ALA A 18 2.85 -1.55 13.36
C ALA A 18 4.16 -0.75 13.27
N LEU A 19 4.12 0.43 12.64
CA LEU A 19 5.25 1.37 12.57
C LEU A 19 5.39 2.26 13.83
N HIS A 20 4.44 2.16 14.78
CA HIS A 20 4.37 3.03 15.97
C HIS A 20 4.35 4.54 15.68
N LEU A 21 3.81 4.93 14.52
CA LEU A 21 3.80 6.34 14.10
C LEU A 21 2.54 7.07 14.56
N PRO A 22 2.65 8.33 15.00
CA PRO A 22 1.51 9.23 15.14
C PRO A 22 0.75 9.40 13.83
N LYS A 23 -0.57 9.57 13.93
CA LYS A 23 -1.49 9.72 12.78
C LYS A 23 -1.03 10.77 11.77
N GLY A 24 -0.62 11.94 12.27
CA GLY A 24 -0.18 13.05 11.43
C GLY A 24 1.17 12.80 10.74
N GLU A 25 2.10 12.10 11.39
CA GLU A 25 3.40 11.79 10.81
C GLU A 25 3.27 10.76 9.69
N PHE A 26 2.47 9.72 9.92
CA PHE A 26 2.19 8.72 8.89
C PHE A 26 1.52 9.35 7.67
N ALA A 27 0.46 10.15 7.84
CA ALA A 27 -0.21 10.82 6.72
C ALA A 27 0.74 11.70 5.88
N LYS A 28 1.62 12.46 6.55
CA LYS A 28 2.61 13.31 5.89
C LYS A 28 3.67 12.51 5.14
N SER A 29 4.01 11.29 5.58
CA SER A 29 5.04 10.47 4.94
C SER A 29 4.71 10.09 3.50
N PHE A 30 3.45 10.19 3.08
CA PHE A 30 3.00 9.93 1.71
C PHE A 30 2.19 11.11 1.12
N GLY A 31 2.41 12.32 1.64
CA GLY A 31 1.90 13.57 1.05
C GLY A 31 0.41 13.84 1.28
N VAL A 32 -0.21 13.26 2.31
CA VAL A 32 -1.63 13.45 2.60
C VAL A 32 -1.84 14.32 3.84
N ASP A 33 -2.71 15.32 3.74
CA ASP A 33 -3.08 16.18 4.85
C ASP A 33 -3.98 15.45 5.89
N PRO A 34 -4.02 15.88 7.16
CA PRO A 34 -4.77 15.19 8.21
C PRO A 34 -6.29 15.05 7.95
N SER A 35 -6.90 16.00 7.24
CA SER A 35 -8.33 15.97 6.91
C SER A 35 -8.60 14.93 5.84
N SER A 36 -7.80 14.92 4.77
CA SER A 36 -7.85 13.88 3.74
C SER A 36 -7.60 12.50 4.32
N TYR A 37 -6.57 12.35 5.17
CA TYR A 37 -6.25 11.06 5.78
C TYR A 37 -7.42 10.56 6.64
N SER A 38 -8.06 11.44 7.41
CA SER A 38 -9.22 11.09 8.23
C SER A 38 -10.42 10.61 7.40
N LYS A 39 -10.65 11.18 6.22
CA LYS A 39 -11.69 10.69 5.29
C LYS A 39 -11.30 9.37 4.63
N ILE A 40 -10.03 9.18 4.32
CA ILE A 40 -9.52 7.92 3.75
C ILE A 40 -9.71 6.76 4.71
N ILE A 41 -9.30 6.91 5.98
CA ILE A 41 -9.43 5.81 6.95
C ILE A 41 -10.88 5.46 7.30
N LYS A 42 -11.82 6.37 7.05
CA LYS A 42 -13.28 6.15 7.18
C LYS A 42 -13.93 5.59 5.91
N GLY A 43 -13.17 5.40 4.83
CA GLY A 43 -13.70 4.96 3.54
C GLY A 43 -14.51 6.02 2.78
N GLU A 44 -14.52 7.28 3.24
CA GLU A 44 -15.25 8.40 2.64
C GLU A 44 -14.50 9.01 1.44
N LYS A 45 -13.19 8.79 1.35
CA LYS A 45 -12.31 9.25 0.26
C LYS A 45 -11.38 8.11 -0.18
N PRO A 46 -11.20 7.87 -1.49
CA PRO A 46 -10.26 6.86 -1.95
C PRO A 46 -8.80 7.27 -1.67
N LEU A 47 -7.96 6.29 -1.36
CA LEU A 47 -6.50 6.45 -1.38
C LEU A 47 -6.03 6.46 -2.84
N LEU A 48 -5.35 7.53 -3.24
CA LEU A 48 -4.76 7.66 -4.58
C LEU A 48 -3.65 6.63 -4.79
N ALA A 49 -3.52 6.12 -6.02
CA ALA A 49 -2.52 5.12 -6.36
C ALA A 49 -1.09 5.60 -6.06
N ASP A 50 -0.77 6.86 -6.38
CA ASP A 50 0.53 7.45 -6.10
C ASP A 50 0.84 7.46 -4.59
N ALA A 51 -0.15 7.76 -3.75
CA ALA A 51 0.01 7.71 -2.30
C ALA A 51 0.28 6.28 -1.81
N ALA A 52 -0.46 5.29 -2.33
CA ALA A 52 -0.23 3.88 -2.01
C ALA A 52 1.16 3.39 -2.48
N PHE A 53 1.63 3.87 -3.63
CA PHE A 53 2.97 3.61 -4.12
C PHE A 53 4.03 4.21 -3.19
N GLN A 54 3.88 5.48 -2.77
CA GLN A 54 4.79 6.12 -1.81
C GLN A 54 4.84 5.39 -0.47
N ILE A 55 3.70 4.91 0.04
CA ILE A 55 3.66 4.08 1.26
C ILE A 55 4.48 2.79 1.05
N SER A 56 4.37 2.19 -0.13
CA SER A 56 5.07 0.93 -0.46
C SER A 56 6.58 1.14 -0.52
N GLU A 57 7.03 2.19 -1.21
CA GLU A 57 8.46 2.55 -1.31
C GLU A 57 9.05 2.92 0.06
N GLN A 58 8.32 3.69 0.86
CA GLN A 58 8.81 4.20 2.13
C GLN A 58 8.89 3.13 3.22
N TRP A 59 7.92 2.21 3.26
CA TRP A 59 7.72 1.29 4.40
C TRP A 59 7.81 -0.19 4.02
N GLY A 60 8.07 -0.53 2.75
CA GLY A 60 8.23 -1.90 2.29
C GLY A 60 6.96 -2.75 2.29
N VAL A 61 5.79 -2.14 2.51
CA VAL A 61 4.49 -2.82 2.40
C VAL A 61 4.07 -2.93 0.94
N THR A 62 3.27 -3.93 0.58
CA THR A 62 2.80 -4.07 -0.80
C THR A 62 1.49 -3.31 -1.03
N MET A 63 1.32 -2.76 -2.24
CA MET A 63 0.02 -2.22 -2.65
C MET A 63 -1.08 -3.28 -2.66
N ASP A 64 -0.73 -4.57 -2.86
CA ASP A 64 -1.69 -5.68 -2.80
C ASP A 64 -2.24 -5.86 -1.38
N TYR A 65 -1.39 -5.73 -0.36
CA TYR A 65 -1.87 -5.65 1.03
C TYR A 65 -2.77 -4.43 1.23
N ILE A 66 -2.34 -3.23 0.82
CA ILE A 66 -3.12 -1.99 1.01
C ILE A 66 -4.53 -2.11 0.41
N TYR A 67 -4.66 -2.60 -0.82
CA TYR A 67 -5.95 -2.64 -1.52
C TYR A 67 -6.74 -3.94 -1.34
N ARG A 68 -6.07 -5.07 -1.10
CA ARG A 68 -6.71 -6.40 -1.09
C ARG A 68 -6.51 -7.19 0.21
N GLY A 69 -5.69 -6.71 1.12
CA GLY A 69 -5.41 -7.35 2.41
C GLY A 69 -4.61 -8.66 2.31
N ARG A 70 -3.97 -8.93 1.17
CA ARG A 70 -3.15 -10.13 1.00
C ARG A 70 -1.72 -9.85 1.45
N LEU A 71 -1.18 -10.76 2.27
CA LEU A 71 0.20 -10.68 2.76
C LEU A 71 1.21 -11.32 1.80
N LEU A 72 0.72 -12.14 0.87
CA LEU A 72 1.56 -12.92 -0.05
C LEU A 72 1.75 -12.19 -1.38
N GLY A 73 2.91 -12.45 -2.01
CA GLY A 73 3.33 -11.84 -3.26
C GLY A 73 2.79 -12.55 -4.51
N LEU A 74 3.53 -12.41 -5.61
CA LEU A 74 3.22 -13.04 -6.89
C LEU A 74 3.18 -14.58 -6.76
N PRO A 75 2.31 -15.27 -7.52
CA PRO A 75 2.37 -16.73 -7.65
C PRO A 75 3.76 -17.19 -8.10
N GLU A 76 4.27 -18.26 -7.51
CA GLU A 76 5.66 -18.70 -7.70
C GLU A 76 6.01 -18.96 -9.18
N GLU A 77 5.10 -19.61 -9.91
CA GLU A 77 5.28 -19.89 -11.34
C GLU A 77 5.50 -18.61 -12.17
N ILE A 78 4.78 -17.53 -11.83
CA ILE A 78 4.92 -16.23 -12.50
C ILE A 78 6.22 -15.55 -12.06
N ALA A 79 6.54 -15.59 -10.76
CA ALA A 79 7.76 -15.02 -10.22
C ALA A 79 9.00 -15.65 -10.86
N ASP A 80 9.01 -16.97 -11.03
CA ASP A 80 10.09 -17.70 -11.69
C ASP A 80 10.28 -17.32 -13.16
N ASP A 81 9.19 -17.19 -13.93
CA ASP A 81 9.28 -16.74 -15.32
C ASP A 81 9.86 -15.33 -15.41
N LEU A 82 9.42 -14.41 -14.53
CA LEU A 82 9.93 -13.04 -14.49
C LEU A 82 11.42 -13.00 -14.14
N ARG A 83 11.88 -13.79 -13.15
CA ARG A 83 13.29 -13.89 -12.77
C ARG A 83 14.15 -14.35 -13.95
N LYS A 84 13.70 -15.35 -14.71
CA LYS A 84 14.39 -15.86 -15.91
C LYS A 84 14.52 -14.77 -16.98
N ARG A 85 13.45 -14.00 -17.23
CA ARG A 85 13.45 -12.89 -18.20
C ARG A 85 14.34 -11.74 -17.78
N SER A 86 14.37 -11.39 -16.51
CA SER A 86 15.24 -10.31 -16.01
C SER A 86 16.72 -10.67 -16.10
N ALA A 87 17.08 -11.95 -15.94
CA ALA A 87 18.45 -12.41 -16.09
C ALA A 87 18.88 -12.47 -17.57
N ALA A 88 17.97 -12.77 -18.49
CA ALA A 88 18.24 -12.82 -19.93
C ALA A 88 18.38 -11.44 -20.59
N ASN A 89 17.89 -10.37 -19.94
CA ASN A 89 17.93 -9.00 -20.44
C ASN A 89 19.01 -8.13 -19.77
N GLN A 90 19.96 -8.74 -19.03
CA GLN A 90 21.16 -8.04 -18.58
C GLN A 90 22.20 -8.08 -19.72
N PRO A 91 22.73 -6.92 -20.18
CA PRO A 91 23.80 -6.88 -21.17
C PRO A 91 25.11 -7.47 -20.65
#